data_AF-A0A2Z6NVA3-F1
#
_entry.id   AF-A0A2Z6NVA3-F1
#
_cell.length_a   1.000
_cell.length_b   1.000
_cell.length_c   1.000
_cell.angle_alpha   90.00
_cell.angle_beta   90.00
_cell.angle_gamma   90.00
#
_symmetry.space_group_name_H-M   'P 1'
#
loop_
_entity.id
_entity.type
_entity.pdbx_description
1 polymer ?
#
loop_
_entity_poly.entity_id
_entity_poly.type
_entity_poly.pdbx_seq_one_letter_code
_entity_poly.pdbx_strand_id
1 'polypeptide(L)'
;MTVSFDFKYDVFLGYFTNNNGTTTNSFVNHLYGGLVSKGINTFIKENDEIRACIEEIESSRMSIVVLCENYASSTSCLDELVKITQYIDNKSRNVAAIFYKVEPSDIRKQKHSYEVAMAEHEKIYGKESEMIKTWRNALTRVCDLSGVHCKDDVYESELIEKIVKDTLTKVAPAPVQMNHIVGLDTCFEDVKSVLDIESKDTVRVMGIYGAGGIGKTTFAAYLYDKIRHLFEASTFLLHVREESNKGIKGLEDLQKKLLSQLGLAREEFF
;
A
#
# COMPACT_ATOMS: atom_id res chain seq x y z
N MET A 1 -16.26 -20.24 0.57
CA MET A 1 -15.19 -19.90 1.54
C MET A 1 -14.35 -18.81 0.92
N THR A 2 -14.67 -17.55 1.20
CA THR A 2 -13.78 -16.42 0.88
C THR A 2 -12.81 -16.30 2.03
N VAL A 3 -11.56 -16.68 1.80
CA VAL A 3 -10.48 -16.44 2.76
C VAL A 3 -10.29 -14.93 2.80
N SER A 4 -10.81 -14.30 3.86
CA SER A 4 -10.48 -12.94 4.23
C SER A 4 -9.03 -12.93 4.66
N PHE A 5 -8.10 -12.53 3.77
CA PHE A 5 -6.82 -12.05 4.25
C PHE A 5 -7.09 -10.67 4.83
N ASP A 6 -7.33 -10.59 6.14
CA ASP A 6 -7.27 -9.31 6.85
C ASP A 6 -5.80 -8.91 6.87
N PHE A 7 -5.41 -8.19 5.82
CA PHE A 7 -4.10 -7.57 5.76
C PHE A 7 -4.07 -6.42 6.78
N LYS A 8 -3.00 -6.39 7.59
CA LYS A 8 -2.78 -5.34 8.58
C LYS A 8 -2.42 -4.02 7.91
N TYR A 9 -1.73 -4.08 6.76
CA TYR A 9 -1.28 -2.91 6.01
C TYR A 9 -1.71 -3.00 4.54
N ASP A 10 -1.93 -1.85 3.91
CA ASP A 10 -2.11 -1.77 2.46
C ASP A 10 -0.78 -1.97 1.75
N VAL A 11 0.30 -1.39 2.27
CA VAL A 11 1.62 -1.39 1.62
C VAL A 11 2.72 -1.73 2.62
N PHE A 12 3.60 -2.64 2.24
CA PHE A 12 4.94 -2.76 2.79
C PHE A 12 5.91 -1.91 1.96
N LEU A 13 6.59 -0.93 2.56
CA LEU A 13 7.61 -0.11 1.90
C LEU A 13 9.01 -0.55 2.34
N GLY A 14 9.64 -1.39 1.52
CA GLY A 14 10.98 -1.92 1.75
C GLY A 14 12.05 -1.08 1.07
N TYR A 15 13.10 -0.72 1.80
CA TYR A 15 14.24 0.03 1.29
C TYR A 15 15.49 -0.25 2.14
N PHE A 16 16.66 0.11 1.61
CA PHE A 16 17.87 0.11 2.41
C PHE A 16 17.95 1.37 3.24
N THR A 17 18.03 1.19 4.56
CA THR A 17 18.23 2.29 5.52
C THR A 17 19.62 2.21 6.15
N ASN A 18 20.22 3.37 6.37
CA ASN A 18 21.37 3.53 7.25
C ASN A 18 21.24 4.83 8.07
N ASN A 19 22.02 4.92 9.15
CA ASN A 19 21.94 6.01 10.13
C ASN A 19 22.49 7.36 9.63
N ASN A 20 23.08 7.38 8.42
CA ASN A 20 23.80 8.56 7.93
C ASN A 20 22.94 9.48 7.05
N GLY A 21 21.61 9.31 7.04
CA GLY A 21 20.70 10.19 6.33
C GLY A 21 21.01 10.28 4.84
N THR A 22 20.68 9.25 4.08
CA THR A 22 20.93 9.24 2.63
C THR A 22 19.86 9.99 1.85
N THR A 23 20.16 10.36 0.59
CA THR A 23 19.17 10.86 -0.38
C THR A 23 18.00 9.88 -0.54
N THR A 24 18.27 8.56 -0.52
CA THR A 24 17.25 7.51 -0.50
C THR A 24 16.31 7.65 0.69
N ASN A 25 16.81 7.95 1.89
CA ASN A 25 15.96 8.15 3.08
C ASN A 25 15.01 9.34 2.87
N SER A 26 15.49 10.44 2.28
CA SER A 26 14.64 11.60 1.98
C SER A 26 13.55 11.26 0.97
N PHE A 27 13.89 10.58 -0.13
CA PHE A 27 12.92 10.13 -1.13
C PHE A 27 11.87 9.21 -0.52
N VAL A 28 12.30 8.21 0.26
CA VAL A 28 11.42 7.24 0.91
C VAL A 28 10.50 7.92 1.93
N ASN A 29 11.00 8.87 2.71
CA ASN A 29 10.18 9.62 3.67
C ASN A 29 9.09 10.46 2.97
N HIS A 30 9.43 11.11 1.85
CA HIS A 30 8.43 11.83 1.06
C HIS A 30 7.42 10.89 0.41
N LEU A 31 7.86 9.73 -0.11
CA LEU A 31 6.97 8.71 -0.64
C LEU A 31 6.02 8.18 0.44
N TYR A 32 6.54 7.86 1.62
CA TYR A 32 5.76 7.43 2.78
C TYR A 32 4.72 8.49 3.17
N GLY A 33 5.13 9.76 3.31
CA GLY A 33 4.22 10.86 3.61
C GLY A 33 3.13 11.03 2.55
N GLY A 34 3.48 10.89 1.27
CA GLY A 34 2.53 10.91 0.15
C GLY A 34 1.50 9.77 0.24
N LEU A 35 1.93 8.54 0.51
CA LEU A 35 1.05 7.39 0.68
C LEU A 35 0.08 7.59 1.85
N VAL A 36 0.60 7.97 3.01
CA VAL A 36 -0.19 8.21 4.23
C VAL A 36 -1.19 9.37 4.01
N SER A 37 -0.80 10.44 3.32
CA SER A 37 -1.69 11.56 3.00
C SER A 37 -2.90 11.18 2.14
N LYS A 38 -2.85 10.04 1.45
CA LYS A 38 -3.95 9.45 0.67
C LYS A 38 -4.69 8.34 1.40
N GLY A 39 -4.47 8.19 2.71
CA GLY A 39 -5.10 7.19 3.55
C GLY A 39 -4.62 5.76 3.28
N ILE A 40 -3.46 5.59 2.65
CA ILE A 40 -2.87 4.26 2.39
C ILE A 40 -2.10 3.83 3.63
N ASN A 41 -2.58 2.81 4.33
CA ASN A 41 -1.94 2.30 5.54
C ASN A 41 -0.62 1.59 5.18
N THR A 42 0.50 2.27 5.41
CA THR A 42 1.81 1.83 4.94
C THR A 42 2.69 1.45 6.12
N PHE A 43 3.24 0.23 6.11
CA PHE A 43 4.34 -0.15 6.97
C PHE A 43 5.66 0.32 6.35
N ILE A 44 6.47 1.04 7.12
CA ILE A 44 7.83 1.41 6.77
C ILE A 44 8.77 0.84 7.83
N LYS A 45 9.88 0.27 7.38
CA LYS A 45 10.93 -0.24 8.25
C LYS A 45 11.61 0.92 8.98
N GLU A 46 11.68 0.83 10.31
CA GLU A 46 12.41 1.81 11.12
C GLU A 46 13.93 1.69 10.94
N ASN A 47 14.64 2.80 11.16
CA ASN A 47 16.10 2.80 11.15
C ASN A 47 16.60 1.90 12.29
N ASP A 48 17.64 1.11 12.04
CA ASP A 48 18.26 0.11 12.94
C ASP A 48 17.65 -1.30 12.98
N GLU A 49 16.60 -1.60 12.22
CA GLU A 49 16.11 -2.98 12.12
C GLU A 49 17.05 -3.88 11.28
N ILE A 50 17.94 -4.58 11.98
CA ILE A 50 18.80 -5.64 11.41
C ILE A 50 17.96 -6.84 10.95
N ARG A 51 16.77 -7.03 11.53
CA ARG A 51 15.82 -8.11 11.19
C ARG A 51 15.17 -7.85 9.83
N ALA A 52 14.86 -8.92 9.10
CA ALA A 52 13.97 -8.87 7.94
C ALA A 52 12.50 -8.80 8.39
N CYS A 53 11.71 -7.86 7.84
CA CYS A 53 10.30 -7.64 8.20
C CYS A 53 9.34 -8.60 7.47
N ILE A 54 9.58 -9.91 7.59
CA ILE A 54 8.85 -10.94 6.82
C ILE A 54 7.36 -10.98 7.19
N GLU A 55 7.02 -10.83 8.46
CA GLU A 55 5.63 -10.83 8.95
C GLU A 55 4.86 -9.61 8.42
N GLU A 56 5.53 -8.47 8.29
CA GLU A 56 4.97 -7.24 7.78
C GLU A 56 4.75 -7.31 6.27
N ILE A 57 5.68 -7.93 5.54
CA ILE A 57 5.47 -8.30 4.14
C ILE A 57 4.25 -9.23 4.00
N GLU A 58 4.17 -10.26 4.83
CA GLU A 58 3.06 -11.24 4.81
C GLU A 58 1.71 -10.61 5.14
N SER A 59 1.68 -9.64 6.05
CA SER A 59 0.49 -8.90 6.46
C SER A 59 0.18 -7.67 5.60
N SER A 60 0.92 -7.44 4.51
CA SER A 60 0.68 -6.34 3.56
C SER A 60 0.03 -6.79 2.25
N ARG A 61 -0.90 -5.98 1.73
CA ARG A 61 -1.63 -6.24 0.47
C ARG A 61 -0.72 -6.12 -0.76
N MET A 62 0.21 -5.17 -0.70
CA MET A 62 1.16 -4.84 -1.76
C MET A 62 2.54 -4.58 -1.16
N SER A 63 3.59 -4.81 -1.94
CA SER A 63 4.95 -4.40 -1.58
C SER A 63 5.49 -3.37 -2.57
N ILE A 64 6.10 -2.31 -2.06
CA ILE A 64 6.93 -1.37 -2.81
C ILE A 64 8.37 -1.57 -2.35
N VAL A 65 9.27 -1.82 -3.31
CA VAL A 65 10.70 -2.02 -3.02
C VAL A 65 11.50 -0.90 -3.68
N VAL A 66 12.21 -0.11 -2.87
CA VAL A 66 13.12 0.93 -3.34
C VAL A 66 14.53 0.37 -3.40
N LEU A 67 14.97 0.04 -4.61
CA LEU A 67 16.29 -0.45 -4.93
C LEU A 67 17.22 0.75 -5.17
N CYS A 68 18.22 0.90 -4.30
CA CYS A 68 19.25 1.94 -4.40
C CYS A 68 20.65 1.30 -4.41
N GLU A 69 21.69 2.11 -4.60
CA GLU A 69 23.08 1.65 -4.79
C GLU A 69 23.54 0.65 -3.72
N ASN A 70 23.19 0.88 -2.46
CA ASN A 70 23.64 0.08 -1.31
C ASN A 70 22.65 -1.02 -0.91
N TYR A 71 21.58 -1.25 -1.68
CA TYR A 71 20.52 -2.18 -1.28
C TYR A 71 21.04 -3.59 -0.97
N ALA A 72 21.93 -4.11 -1.82
CA ALA A 72 22.46 -5.47 -1.68
C ALA A 72 23.50 -5.63 -0.56
N SER A 73 23.96 -4.54 0.09
CA SER A 73 24.88 -4.67 1.22
C SER A 73 24.19 -5.15 2.49
N SER A 74 22.86 -5.01 2.58
CA SER A 74 22.07 -5.46 3.71
C SER A 74 21.50 -6.87 3.48
N THR A 75 21.86 -7.81 4.35
CA THR A 75 21.28 -9.17 4.33
C THR A 75 19.78 -9.14 4.59
N SER A 76 19.28 -8.25 5.45
CA SER A 76 17.85 -8.13 5.73
C SER A 76 17.05 -7.63 4.54
N CYS A 77 17.59 -6.66 3.79
CA CYS A 77 16.98 -6.23 2.52
C CYS A 77 16.95 -7.37 1.50
N LEU A 78 18.02 -8.17 1.41
CA LEU A 78 18.06 -9.32 0.52
C LEU A 78 17.05 -10.40 0.92
N ASP A 79 16.90 -10.69 2.21
CA ASP A 79 15.93 -11.67 2.72
C ASP A 79 14.47 -11.22 2.50
N GLU A 80 14.19 -9.93 2.73
CA GLU A 80 12.90 -9.31 2.37
C GLU A 80 12.62 -9.46 0.87
N LEU A 81 13.61 -9.19 0.02
CA LEU A 81 13.48 -9.31 -1.42
C LEU A 81 13.19 -10.75 -1.84
N VAL A 82 13.85 -11.74 -1.23
CA VAL A 82 13.56 -13.17 -1.45
C VAL A 82 12.09 -13.45 -1.17
N LYS A 83 11.57 -12.99 -0.03
CA LYS A 83 10.15 -13.18 0.30
C LYS A 83 9.23 -12.49 -0.72
N ILE A 84 9.55 -11.26 -1.11
CA ILE A 84 8.77 -10.50 -2.07
C ILE A 84 8.72 -11.19 -3.45
N THR A 85 9.83 -11.78 -3.89
CA THR A 85 9.89 -12.47 -5.20
C THR A 85 9.01 -13.71 -5.26
N GLN A 86 8.72 -14.37 -4.14
CA GLN A 86 7.73 -15.45 -4.10
C GLN A 86 6.32 -14.97 -4.50
N TYR A 87 5.96 -13.72 -4.20
CA TYR A 87 4.68 -13.15 -4.63
C TYR A 87 4.69 -12.72 -6.10
N ILE A 88 5.86 -12.35 -6.64
CA ILE A 88 6.05 -12.08 -8.07
C ILE A 88 5.82 -13.36 -8.88
N ASP A 89 6.47 -14.47 -8.46
CA ASP A 89 6.42 -15.74 -9.16
C ASP A 89 5.02 -16.36 -9.18
N ASN A 90 4.37 -16.33 -8.02
CA ASN A 90 3.02 -16.87 -7.87
C ASN A 90 1.93 -15.89 -8.32
N LYS A 91 2.30 -14.67 -8.73
CA LYS A 91 1.39 -13.57 -9.13
C LYS A 91 0.26 -13.34 -8.13
N SER A 92 0.54 -13.55 -6.85
CA SER A 92 -0.48 -13.57 -5.81
C SER A 92 -0.67 -12.22 -5.12
N ARG A 93 0.28 -11.28 -5.29
CA ARG A 93 0.19 -9.91 -4.76
C ARG A 93 0.82 -8.91 -5.72
N ASN A 94 0.38 -7.65 -5.60
CA ASN A 94 1.00 -6.55 -6.34
C ASN A 94 2.38 -6.24 -5.74
N VAL A 95 3.37 -6.09 -6.61
CA VAL A 95 4.72 -5.66 -6.26
C VAL A 95 5.13 -4.54 -7.19
N ALA A 96 5.65 -3.44 -6.64
CA ALA A 96 6.24 -2.35 -7.40
C ALA A 96 7.73 -2.21 -7.06
N ALA A 97 8.57 -2.20 -8.09
CA ALA A 97 9.99 -1.89 -7.95
C ALA A 97 10.23 -0.43 -8.32
N ILE A 98 10.97 0.29 -7.47
CA ILE A 98 11.48 1.63 -7.72
C ILE A 98 13.00 1.53 -7.82
N PHE A 99 13.56 1.88 -8.96
CA PHE A 99 14.99 1.92 -9.20
C PHE A 99 15.48 3.35 -8.93
N TYR A 100 15.97 3.58 -7.72
CA TYR A 100 16.37 4.90 -7.24
C TYR A 100 17.85 5.15 -7.48
N LYS A 101 18.15 6.01 -8.46
CA LYS A 101 19.52 6.41 -8.87
C LYS A 101 20.44 5.23 -9.18
N VAL A 102 19.84 4.16 -9.71
CA VAL A 102 20.53 2.94 -10.13
C VAL A 102 19.94 2.46 -11.45
N GLU A 103 20.79 1.87 -12.30
CA GLU A 103 20.32 1.20 -13.51
C GLU A 103 19.89 -0.24 -13.18
N PRO A 104 18.67 -0.67 -13.55
CA PRO A 104 18.22 -2.04 -13.31
C PRO A 104 19.09 -3.09 -13.99
N SER A 105 19.81 -2.73 -15.06
CA SER A 105 20.78 -3.65 -15.67
C SER A 105 21.89 -4.03 -14.70
N ASP A 106 22.28 -3.12 -13.82
CA ASP A 106 23.33 -3.35 -12.84
C ASP A 106 22.82 -4.20 -11.70
N ILE A 107 21.55 -4.02 -11.30
CA ILE A 107 20.89 -4.92 -10.34
C ILE A 107 20.72 -6.32 -10.94
N ARG A 108 20.17 -6.42 -12.16
CA ARG A 108 19.87 -7.69 -12.83
C ARG A 108 21.12 -8.52 -13.10
N LYS A 109 22.24 -7.86 -13.42
CA LYS A 109 23.53 -8.52 -13.69
C LYS A 109 24.47 -8.49 -12.49
N GLN A 110 24.03 -7.93 -11.36
CA GLN A 110 24.81 -7.68 -10.15
C GLN A 110 26.19 -7.07 -10.45
N LYS A 111 26.20 -5.90 -11.07
CA LYS A 111 27.39 -5.10 -11.43
C LYS A 111 27.62 -3.94 -10.46
N HIS A 112 28.80 -3.33 -10.52
CA HIS A 112 29.15 -2.14 -9.74
C HIS A 112 28.94 -2.38 -8.23
N SER A 113 28.16 -1.55 -7.54
CA SER A 113 27.91 -1.68 -6.10
C SER A 113 27.32 -3.04 -5.72
N TYR A 114 26.45 -3.60 -6.56
CA TYR A 114 25.85 -4.93 -6.34
C TYR A 114 26.87 -6.06 -6.49
N GLU A 115 27.87 -5.92 -7.36
CA GLU A 115 28.95 -6.89 -7.49
C GLU A 115 29.79 -6.95 -6.21
N VAL A 116 30.18 -5.77 -5.72
CA VAL A 116 30.98 -5.62 -4.50
C VAL A 116 30.24 -6.20 -3.29
N ALA A 117 28.98 -5.81 -3.09
CA ALA A 117 28.15 -6.28 -1.99
C ALA A 117 27.96 -7.81 -2.02
N MET A 118 27.66 -8.38 -3.19
CA MET A 118 27.51 -9.83 -3.30
C MET A 118 28.84 -10.58 -3.07
N ALA A 119 29.97 -10.04 -3.51
CA ALA A 119 31.28 -10.64 -3.25
C ALA A 119 31.65 -10.62 -1.76
N GLU A 120 31.22 -9.62 -0.99
CA GLU A 120 31.39 -9.59 0.47
C GLU A 120 30.57 -10.67 1.15
N HIS A 121 29.30 -10.81 0.78
CA HIS A 121 28.44 -11.90 1.28
C HIS A 121 29.00 -13.28 0.93
N GLU A 122 29.53 -13.46 -0.28
CA GLU A 122 30.15 -14.73 -0.71
C GLU A 122 31.38 -15.12 0.14
N LYS A 123 32.14 -14.15 0.66
CA LYS A 123 33.26 -14.41 1.58
C LYS A 123 32.79 -14.90 2.94
N ILE A 124 31.65 -14.40 3.42
CA ILE A 124 31.10 -14.73 4.74
C ILE A 124 30.35 -16.06 4.71
N TYR A 125 29.50 -16.25 3.71
CA TYR A 125 28.55 -17.36 3.65
C TYR A 125 28.94 -18.48 2.69
N GLY A 126 29.98 -18.25 1.88
CA GLY A 126 30.45 -19.18 0.86
C GLY A 126 29.73 -18.98 -0.48
N LYS A 127 30.53 -18.88 -1.54
CA LYS A 127 30.05 -18.63 -2.91
C LYS A 127 28.99 -19.62 -3.41
N GLU A 128 29.15 -20.89 -3.06
CA GLU A 128 28.25 -21.97 -3.51
C GLU A 128 27.05 -22.18 -2.59
N SER A 129 26.88 -21.34 -1.56
CA SER A 129 25.76 -21.42 -0.63
C SER A 129 24.43 -21.17 -1.33
N GLU A 130 23.42 -21.98 -0.98
CA GLU A 130 22.05 -21.80 -1.46
C GLU A 130 21.49 -20.41 -1.13
N MET A 131 21.93 -19.80 -0.03
CA MET A 131 21.52 -18.45 0.35
C MET A 131 22.00 -17.40 -0.67
N ILE A 132 23.27 -17.47 -1.09
CA ILE A 132 23.83 -16.58 -2.11
C ILE A 132 23.10 -16.74 -3.44
N LYS A 133 22.85 -17.98 -3.86
CA LYS A 133 22.10 -18.27 -5.09
C LYS A 133 20.69 -17.68 -5.02
N THR A 134 20.02 -17.80 -3.87
CA THR A 134 18.67 -17.28 -3.65
C THR A 134 18.65 -15.76 -3.71
N TRP A 135 19.60 -15.06 -3.08
CA TRP A 135 19.73 -13.61 -3.17
C TRP A 135 20.01 -13.11 -4.59
N ARG A 136 20.92 -13.76 -5.33
CA ARG A 136 21.20 -13.41 -6.74
C ARG A 136 19.98 -13.58 -7.63
N ASN A 137 19.23 -14.67 -7.43
CA ASN A 137 17.99 -14.91 -8.15
C ASN A 137 16.95 -13.83 -7.83
N ALA A 138 16.80 -13.45 -6.56
CA ALA A 138 15.84 -12.43 -6.14
C ALA A 138 16.14 -11.05 -6.77
N LEU A 139 17.41 -10.63 -6.77
CA LEU A 139 17.87 -9.39 -7.43
C LEU A 139 17.62 -9.40 -8.94
N THR A 140 17.83 -10.54 -9.58
CA THR A 140 17.54 -10.72 -11.01
C THR A 140 16.04 -10.63 -11.27
N ARG A 141 15.24 -11.31 -10.43
CA ARG A 141 13.81 -11.50 -10.62
C ARG A 141 13.00 -10.22 -10.42
N VAL A 142 13.36 -9.40 -9.43
CA VAL A 142 12.68 -8.12 -9.19
C VAL A 142 12.82 -7.18 -10.40
N CYS A 143 13.91 -7.30 -11.17
CA CYS A 143 14.12 -6.50 -12.37
C CYS A 143 13.24 -6.91 -13.55
N ASP A 144 12.54 -8.04 -13.49
CA ASP A 144 11.57 -8.43 -14.54
C ASP A 144 10.24 -7.68 -14.42
N LEU A 145 10.02 -7.01 -13.28
CA LEU A 145 8.88 -6.14 -13.10
C LEU A 145 9.02 -4.89 -13.97
N SER A 146 7.87 -4.40 -14.48
CA SER A 146 7.80 -3.02 -14.95
C SER A 146 7.89 -2.09 -13.73
N GLY A 147 9.09 -1.55 -13.49
CA GLY A 147 9.35 -0.66 -12.36
C GLY A 147 9.49 0.81 -12.76
N VAL A 148 9.51 1.68 -11.76
CA VAL A 148 9.68 3.12 -11.93
C VAL A 148 11.17 3.46 -11.78
N HIS A 149 11.75 4.17 -12.75
CA HIS A 149 13.11 4.68 -12.64
C HIS A 149 13.10 6.11 -12.10
N CYS A 150 13.83 6.32 -11.02
CA CYS A 150 14.13 7.65 -10.50
C CYS A 150 15.58 7.97 -10.84
N LYS A 151 15.80 8.65 -11.97
CA LYS A 151 17.12 9.15 -12.39
C LYS A 151 17.32 10.58 -11.88
N ASP A 152 18.55 11.08 -11.87
CA ASP A 152 18.88 12.42 -11.35
C ASP A 152 18.22 13.57 -12.13
N ASP A 153 17.77 13.33 -13.36
CA ASP A 153 17.09 14.30 -14.23
C ASP A 153 15.57 14.36 -14.04
N VAL A 154 15.01 13.56 -13.12
CA VAL A 154 13.56 13.48 -12.87
C VAL A 154 13.20 14.23 -11.58
N TYR A 155 12.15 15.05 -11.63
CA TYR A 155 11.59 15.67 -10.43
C TYR A 155 10.96 14.61 -9.52
N GLU A 156 11.59 14.36 -8.36
CA GLU A 156 11.15 13.34 -7.41
C GLU A 156 9.68 13.53 -6.96
N SER A 157 9.22 14.78 -6.82
CA SER A 157 7.84 15.09 -6.42
C SER A 157 6.81 14.57 -7.41
N GLU A 158 7.03 14.77 -8.71
CA GLU A 158 6.11 14.28 -9.76
C GLU A 158 6.10 12.76 -9.80
N LEU A 159 7.28 12.14 -9.61
CA LEU A 159 7.41 10.69 -9.55
C LEU A 159 6.66 10.12 -8.35
N ILE A 160 6.81 10.73 -7.18
CA ILE A 160 6.12 10.34 -5.95
C ILE A 160 4.61 10.46 -6.13
N GLU A 161 4.10 11.57 -6.66
CA GLU A 161 2.67 11.73 -6.92
C GLU A 161 2.13 10.64 -7.85
N LYS A 162 2.87 10.29 -8.90
CA LYS A 162 2.50 9.20 -9.80
C LYS A 162 2.49 7.84 -9.08
N ILE A 163 3.53 7.54 -8.29
CA ILE A 163 3.62 6.29 -7.52
C ILE A 163 2.46 6.19 -6.52
N VAL A 164 2.16 7.27 -5.80
CA VAL A 164 1.07 7.32 -4.82
C VAL A 164 -0.28 7.08 -5.50
N LYS A 165 -0.53 7.75 -6.63
CA LYS A 165 -1.77 7.57 -7.41
C LYS A 165 -1.90 6.13 -7.94
N ASP A 166 -0.84 5.58 -8.51
CA ASP A 166 -0.82 4.21 -9.01
C ASP A 166 -1.03 3.21 -7.86
N THR A 167 -0.43 3.44 -6.71
CA THR A 167 -0.59 2.60 -5.51
C THR A 167 -2.02 2.62 -5.04
N LEU A 168 -2.64 3.80 -4.93
CA LEU A 168 -4.04 3.96 -4.54
C LEU A 168 -4.97 3.09 -5.41
N THR A 169 -4.75 3.04 -6.72
CA THR A 169 -5.57 2.19 -7.61
C THR A 169 -5.37 0.69 -7.39
N LYS A 170 -4.17 0.27 -6.97
CA LYS A 170 -3.81 -1.14 -6.74
C LYS A 170 -4.24 -1.66 -5.37
N VAL A 171 -4.28 -0.78 -4.36
CA VAL A 171 -4.75 -1.10 -3.01
C VAL A 171 -6.20 -0.69 -2.77
N ALA A 172 -6.85 0.00 -3.71
CA ALA A 172 -8.29 0.19 -3.63
C ALA A 172 -8.98 -1.18 -3.50
N PRO A 173 -9.95 -1.34 -2.57
CA PRO A 173 -10.80 -2.52 -2.59
C PRO A 173 -11.39 -2.65 -4.00
N ALA A 174 -11.43 -3.89 -4.51
CA ALA A 174 -12.04 -4.15 -5.80
C ALA A 174 -13.43 -3.50 -5.79
N PRO A 175 -13.81 -2.74 -6.83
CA PRO A 175 -15.16 -2.23 -6.92
C PRO A 175 -16.09 -3.42 -6.73
N VAL A 176 -17.06 -3.29 -5.81
CA VAL A 176 -18.09 -4.29 -5.63
C VAL A 176 -18.58 -4.63 -7.02
N GLN A 177 -18.44 -5.89 -7.47
CA GLN A 177 -18.93 -6.32 -8.77
C GLN A 177 -20.45 -6.09 -8.81
N MET A 178 -20.85 -4.90 -9.21
CA MET A 178 -22.24 -4.54 -9.48
C MET A 178 -22.49 -4.97 -10.91
N ASN A 179 -22.72 -6.26 -11.10
CA ASN A 179 -23.18 -6.77 -12.38
C ASN A 179 -24.54 -6.13 -12.69
N HIS A 180 -24.56 -5.26 -13.71
CA HIS A 180 -25.74 -4.75 -14.41
C HIS A 180 -26.89 -4.21 -13.52
N ILE A 181 -26.61 -3.23 -12.65
CA ILE A 181 -27.69 -2.43 -12.06
C ILE A 181 -27.90 -1.18 -12.93
N VAL A 182 -28.91 -1.24 -13.80
CA VAL A 182 -29.29 -0.12 -14.68
C VAL A 182 -29.87 1.01 -13.83
N GLY A 183 -29.43 2.26 -14.06
CA GLY A 183 -29.99 3.46 -13.43
C GLY A 183 -29.24 4.02 -12.21
N LEU A 184 -28.16 3.37 -11.76
CA LEU A 184 -27.33 3.89 -10.66
C LEU A 184 -26.61 5.20 -11.03
N ASP A 185 -26.17 5.36 -12.27
CA ASP A 185 -25.52 6.59 -12.73
C ASP A 185 -26.47 7.79 -12.75
N THR A 186 -27.72 7.58 -13.15
CA THR A 186 -28.74 8.65 -13.12
C THR A 186 -29.04 9.06 -11.67
N CYS A 187 -29.21 8.08 -10.78
CA CYS A 187 -29.42 8.34 -9.35
C CYS A 187 -28.18 8.99 -8.70
N PHE A 188 -26.98 8.67 -9.18
CA PHE A 188 -25.74 9.29 -8.75
C PHE A 188 -25.69 10.78 -9.11
N GLU A 189 -26.03 11.16 -10.34
CA GLU A 189 -26.03 12.57 -10.74
C GLU A 189 -27.03 13.41 -9.93
N ASP A 190 -28.22 12.85 -9.64
CA ASP A 190 -29.20 13.48 -8.74
C ASP A 190 -28.61 13.71 -7.35
N VAL A 191 -27.95 12.69 -6.78
CA VAL A 191 -27.29 12.78 -5.48
C VAL A 191 -26.12 13.76 -5.50
N LYS A 192 -25.31 13.76 -6.57
CA LYS A 192 -24.17 14.66 -6.73
C LYS A 192 -24.64 16.12 -6.71
N SER A 193 -25.74 16.44 -7.39
CA SER A 193 -26.34 17.77 -7.37
C SER A 193 -26.87 18.15 -5.98
N VAL A 194 -27.51 17.23 -5.26
CA VAL A 194 -28.08 17.51 -3.94
C VAL A 194 -27.00 17.69 -2.87
N LEU A 195 -25.96 16.85 -2.93
CA LEU A 195 -24.83 16.93 -1.99
C LEU A 195 -23.85 18.04 -2.34
N ASP A 196 -23.88 18.58 -3.57
CA ASP A 196 -22.94 19.61 -4.03
C ASP A 196 -21.50 19.21 -3.66
N ILE A 197 -21.13 17.99 -4.07
CA ILE A 197 -19.95 17.26 -3.58
C ILE A 197 -18.63 18.02 -3.85
N GLU A 198 -18.66 19.00 -4.75
CA GLU A 198 -17.52 19.82 -5.13
C GLU A 198 -17.36 21.08 -4.24
N SER A 199 -18.33 21.38 -3.37
CA SER A 199 -18.29 22.51 -2.43
C SER A 199 -17.44 22.22 -1.20
N LYS A 200 -16.54 23.14 -0.85
CA LYS A 200 -15.55 22.97 0.23
C LYS A 200 -15.99 23.50 1.60
N ASP A 201 -17.12 24.19 1.68
CA ASP A 201 -17.47 25.03 2.83
C ASP A 201 -18.66 24.53 3.67
N THR A 202 -19.18 23.32 3.43
CA THR A 202 -20.37 22.81 4.16
C THR A 202 -20.28 21.34 4.57
N VAL A 203 -20.76 21.03 5.79
CA VAL A 203 -21.00 19.65 6.24
C VAL A 203 -22.42 19.26 5.86
N ARG A 204 -22.57 18.18 5.09
CA ARG A 204 -23.88 17.68 4.65
C ARG A 204 -24.10 16.24 5.10
N VAL A 205 -25.33 15.93 5.48
CA VAL A 205 -25.76 14.59 5.86
C VAL A 205 -26.87 14.16 4.90
N MET A 206 -26.72 12.99 4.29
CA MET A 206 -27.72 12.39 3.41
C MET A 206 -28.26 11.10 4.02
N GLY A 207 -29.58 10.96 4.00
CA GLY A 207 -30.27 9.73 4.36
C GLY A 207 -30.83 9.03 3.13
N ILE A 208 -30.54 7.74 2.95
CA ILE A 208 -31.15 6.88 1.93
C ILE A 208 -32.19 6.01 2.63
N TYR A 209 -33.47 6.19 2.31
CA TYR A 209 -34.59 5.46 2.93
C TYR A 209 -35.47 4.76 1.87
N GLY A 210 -36.25 3.77 2.31
CA GLY A 210 -37.09 2.97 1.42
C GLY A 210 -37.27 1.54 1.92
N ALA A 211 -38.09 0.76 1.21
CA ALA A 211 -38.42 -0.62 1.58
C ALA A 211 -37.19 -1.53 1.73
N GLY A 212 -37.31 -2.59 2.53
CA GLY A 212 -36.28 -3.63 2.63
C GLY A 212 -36.03 -4.29 1.27
N GLY A 213 -34.78 -4.63 0.96
CA GLY A 213 -34.42 -5.32 -0.28
C GLY A 213 -34.28 -4.44 -1.54
N ILE A 214 -34.64 -3.16 -1.51
CA ILE A 214 -34.57 -2.25 -2.68
C ILE A 214 -33.14 -1.82 -3.08
N GLY A 215 -32.11 -2.32 -2.39
CA GLY A 215 -30.70 -2.03 -2.74
C GLY A 215 -30.11 -0.76 -2.12
N LYS A 216 -30.68 -0.22 -1.03
CA LYS A 216 -30.14 0.99 -0.36
C LYS A 216 -28.67 0.85 0.03
N THR A 217 -28.31 -0.25 0.68
CA THR A 217 -26.92 -0.54 1.07
C THR A 217 -26.02 -0.66 -0.15
N THR A 218 -26.53 -1.26 -1.23
CA THR A 218 -25.84 -1.37 -2.52
C THR A 218 -25.57 0.02 -3.11
N PHE A 219 -26.57 0.91 -3.12
CA PHE A 219 -26.39 2.26 -3.64
C PHE A 219 -25.48 3.13 -2.75
N ALA A 220 -25.55 2.97 -1.43
CA ALA A 220 -24.62 3.64 -0.51
C ALA A 220 -23.16 3.20 -0.77
N ALA A 221 -22.93 1.91 -1.03
CA ALA A 221 -21.61 1.40 -1.41
C ALA A 221 -21.15 1.94 -2.77
N TYR A 222 -22.08 2.06 -3.74
CA TYR A 222 -21.81 2.67 -5.04
C TYR A 222 -21.36 4.12 -4.91
N LEU A 223 -22.13 4.92 -4.16
CA LEU A 223 -21.82 6.32 -3.88
C LEU A 223 -20.46 6.45 -3.22
N TYR A 224 -20.20 5.65 -2.18
CA TYR A 224 -18.93 5.66 -1.48
C TYR A 224 -17.75 5.44 -2.43
N ASP A 225 -17.80 4.41 -3.27
CA ASP A 225 -16.70 4.14 -4.20
C ASP A 225 -16.49 5.27 -5.21
N LYS A 226 -17.57 5.91 -5.67
CA LYS A 226 -17.51 7.03 -6.60
C LYS A 226 -16.93 8.32 -6.00
N ILE A 227 -17.14 8.60 -4.72
CA ILE A 227 -16.82 9.94 -4.16
C ILE A 227 -15.72 9.92 -3.11
N ARG A 228 -15.37 8.76 -2.53
CA ARG A 228 -14.38 8.67 -1.45
C ARG A 228 -13.04 9.33 -1.75
N HIS A 229 -12.62 9.31 -3.02
CA HIS A 229 -11.35 9.87 -3.47
C HIS A 229 -11.32 11.41 -3.45
N LEU A 230 -12.47 12.07 -3.27
CA LEU A 230 -12.59 13.52 -3.15
C LEU A 230 -12.38 14.02 -1.71
N PHE A 231 -12.29 13.11 -0.73
CA PHE A 231 -12.15 13.43 0.68
C PHE A 231 -10.79 13.01 1.22
N GLU A 232 -10.28 13.73 2.22
CA GLU A 232 -9.01 13.42 2.89
C GLU A 232 -9.07 12.11 3.70
N ALA A 233 -10.23 11.83 4.30
CA ALA A 233 -10.51 10.60 5.02
C ALA A 233 -11.93 10.11 4.68
N SER A 234 -12.10 8.80 4.53
CA SER A 234 -13.39 8.20 4.21
C SER A 234 -13.49 6.78 4.77
N THR A 235 -14.68 6.39 5.20
CA THR A 235 -14.95 5.02 5.66
C THR A 235 -16.36 4.59 5.27
N PHE A 236 -16.54 3.28 5.09
CA PHE A 236 -17.81 2.67 4.80
C PHE A 236 -18.09 1.53 5.79
N LEU A 237 -19.06 1.75 6.67
CA LEU A 237 -19.49 0.77 7.66
C LEU A 237 -20.63 -0.08 7.12
N LEU A 238 -20.35 -1.36 6.88
CA LEU A 238 -21.36 -2.38 6.55
C LEU A 238 -21.97 -2.98 7.82
N HIS A 239 -23.17 -3.57 7.66
CA HIS A 239 -23.85 -4.34 8.70
C HIS A 239 -24.09 -3.58 10.02
N VAL A 240 -24.27 -2.25 9.95
CA VAL A 240 -24.44 -1.40 11.13
C VAL A 240 -25.54 -1.91 12.07
N ARG A 241 -26.65 -2.42 11.52
CA ARG A 241 -27.75 -2.97 12.31
C ARG A 241 -27.34 -4.24 13.04
N GLU A 242 -26.62 -5.12 12.38
CA GLU A 242 -26.16 -6.37 12.98
C GLU A 242 -25.12 -6.09 14.06
N GLU A 243 -24.10 -5.27 13.74
CA GLU A 243 -23.03 -4.88 14.66
C GLU A 243 -23.56 -4.12 15.89
N SER A 244 -24.52 -3.19 15.71
CA SER A 244 -25.09 -2.44 16.83
C SER A 244 -25.85 -3.33 17.82
N ASN A 245 -26.34 -4.47 17.35
CA ASN A 245 -27.14 -5.41 18.15
C ASN A 245 -26.32 -6.56 18.77
N LYS A 246 -24.99 -6.60 18.58
CA LYS A 246 -24.13 -7.69 19.09
C LYS A 246 -23.89 -7.68 20.60
N GLY A 247 -24.26 -6.61 21.32
CA GLY A 247 -24.12 -6.53 22.78
C GLY A 247 -24.29 -5.12 23.34
N ILE A 248 -24.08 -4.95 24.66
CA ILE A 248 -24.23 -3.67 25.38
C ILE A 248 -23.34 -2.56 24.79
N LYS A 249 -22.18 -2.94 24.22
CA LYS A 249 -21.19 -2.01 23.63
C LYS A 249 -21.23 -1.93 22.10
N GLY A 250 -22.22 -2.52 21.43
CA GLY A 250 -22.22 -2.60 19.95
C GLY A 250 -22.10 -1.25 19.23
N LEU A 251 -22.70 -0.19 19.78
CA LEU A 251 -22.55 1.17 19.25
C LEU A 251 -21.19 1.80 19.57
N GLU A 252 -20.64 1.56 20.76
CA GLU A 252 -19.29 2.03 21.14
C GLU A 252 -18.22 1.39 20.25
N ASP A 253 -18.36 0.10 19.95
CA ASP A 253 -17.44 -0.63 19.08
C ASP A 253 -17.51 -0.14 17.63
N LEU A 254 -18.73 0.16 17.13
CA LEU A 254 -18.92 0.80 15.83
C LEU A 254 -18.29 2.19 15.77
N GLN A 255 -18.43 2.98 16.84
CA GLN A 255 -17.82 4.32 16.92
C GLN A 255 -16.29 4.22 16.93
N LYS A 256 -15.71 3.30 17.72
CA LYS A 256 -14.26 3.07 17.73
C LYS A 256 -13.75 2.62 16.36
N LYS A 257 -14.48 1.73 15.70
CA LYS A 257 -14.16 1.28 14.33
C LYS A 257 -14.20 2.44 13.34
N LEU A 258 -15.22 3.30 13.42
CA LEU A 258 -15.33 4.51 12.59
C LEU A 258 -14.11 5.43 12.77
N LEU A 259 -13.80 5.78 14.02
CA LEU A 259 -12.70 6.70 14.35
C LEU A 259 -11.34 6.14 13.96
N SER A 260 -11.12 4.85 14.19
CA SER A 260 -9.90 4.14 13.79
C SER A 260 -9.73 4.16 12.27
N GLN A 261 -10.78 3.85 11.51
CA GLN A 261 -10.71 3.84 10.04
C GLN A 261 -10.57 5.24 9.43
N LEU A 262 -10.99 6.29 10.13
CA LEU A 262 -10.78 7.68 9.72
C LEU A 262 -9.40 8.23 10.13
N GLY A 263 -8.55 7.44 10.78
CA GLY A 263 -7.25 7.91 11.28
C GLY A 263 -7.35 8.90 12.45
N LEU A 264 -8.52 8.96 13.11
CA LEU A 264 -8.81 9.86 14.24
C LEU A 264 -8.62 9.19 15.60
N ALA A 265 -8.30 7.89 15.63
CA ALA A 265 -7.90 7.21 16.86
C ALA A 265 -6.47 7.63 17.25
N ARG A 266 -6.33 8.81 17.85
CA ARG A 266 -5.16 9.11 18.69
C ARG A 266 -5.39 8.48 20.06
N GLU A 267 -4.34 7.92 20.62
CA GLU A 267 -4.27 7.65 22.06
C GLU A 267 -4.62 8.95 22.81
N GLU A 268 -5.36 8.82 23.91
CA GLU A 268 -6.00 9.91 24.67
C GLU A 268 -7.36 10.38 24.12
N PHE A 269 -8.41 9.60 24.38
CA PHE A 269 -9.73 10.06 24.88
C PHE A 269 -10.64 8.83 25.04
N PHE A 270 -10.36 8.01 26.04
CA PHE A 270 -11.31 7.13 26.73
C PHE A 270 -10.84 6.98 28.18
#